data_AF-A0A5C3PI74-F1
#
_entry.id   AF-A0A5C3PI74-F1
#
_cell.length_a   1.000
_cell.length_b   1.000
_cell.length_c   1.000
_cell.angle_alpha   90.00
_cell.angle_beta   90.00
_cell.angle_gamma   90.00
#
_symmetry.space_group_name_H-M   'P 1'
#
loop_
_entity.id
_entity.type
_entity.pdbx_description
1 polymer ?
#
loop_
_entity_poly.entity_id
_entity_poly.type
_entity_poly.pdbx_seq_one_letter_code
_entity_poly.pdbx_strand_id
1 'polypeptide(L)'
;MTKVIHEVIFDIPPEYYGAYPNLDDLVILKEELTYDHRSRSNPSCRRLYQETIRWIEEYPYERLKRGVDLKDAPLMLEYCLRQLTQCAVPSRPDYQKVLEMLESLTGNRSMSSIVRAGGKVPHINKNTPLIRRCAHAACAWMFFSSHFKLPTGGSMHAIETNPLMHNAAFNANLCARDDWQPRIVIRIANWLASLRHRYPGTRNRVTRTIWDMKHLWSAYEDYTKRRIAAQIKEYYEVNTAKNVYICGAENCDVQAVHKNAFRACSGNCPPETKPHYCSKLCQQKHWFVHRYVCKKGIPADPVGVDDGDPDWVDANEHYNTAYPEDVVLSASQVWSSRPGADICIDVQNPSPYRPLDMFRIRTRTLSPAFLRYFRLHWDLQANNLYADDVTSNGDSEREVGTKRTPIVKPRAARVGQTKARMDRMRMS
;
A
#
# COMPACT_ATOMS: atom_id res chain seq x y z
N MET A 1 -18.26 14.41 -1.00
CA MET A 1 -16.99 14.07 -0.33
C MET A 1 -16.17 13.21 -1.27
N THR A 2 -14.92 13.57 -1.54
CA THR A 2 -14.10 12.91 -2.57
C THR A 2 -13.36 11.72 -1.96
N LYS A 3 -13.55 10.54 -2.57
CA LYS A 3 -12.82 9.31 -2.25
C LYS A 3 -11.33 9.53 -2.48
N VAL A 4 -10.49 9.44 -1.44
CA VAL A 4 -9.04 9.55 -1.60
C VAL A 4 -8.44 8.16 -1.70
N ILE A 5 -7.85 7.85 -2.86
CA ILE A 5 -7.10 6.61 -3.05
C ILE A 5 -5.64 6.86 -2.66
N HIS A 6 -5.19 6.19 -1.61
CA HIS A 6 -3.79 6.14 -1.21
C HIS A 6 -3.06 5.07 -2.00
N GLU A 7 -2.16 5.50 -2.87
CA GLU A 7 -1.36 4.60 -3.68
C GLU A 7 -0.14 4.11 -2.89
N VAL A 8 0.04 2.80 -2.85
CA VAL A 8 1.21 2.13 -2.28
C VAL A 8 1.81 1.27 -3.39
N ILE A 9 3.11 1.44 -3.64
CA ILE A 9 3.82 0.73 -4.70
C ILE A 9 4.71 -0.32 -4.05
N PHE A 10 4.53 -1.58 -4.43
CA PHE A 10 5.35 -2.71 -4.01
C PHE A 10 6.00 -3.34 -5.23
N ASP A 11 7.18 -2.85 -5.58
CA ASP A 11 8.05 -3.47 -6.56
C ASP A 11 9.19 -4.14 -5.77
N ILE A 12 9.30 -5.46 -5.86
CA ILE A 12 10.42 -6.24 -5.29
C ILE A 12 10.98 -7.10 -6.41
N PRO A 13 12.22 -6.85 -6.88
CA PRO A 13 12.84 -7.70 -7.89
C PRO A 13 13.03 -9.12 -7.34
N PRO A 14 12.45 -10.16 -7.97
CA PRO A 14 12.48 -11.52 -7.44
C PRO A 14 13.89 -12.05 -7.14
N GLU A 15 14.88 -11.64 -7.93
CA GLU A 15 16.28 -12.04 -7.77
C GLU A 15 16.97 -11.48 -6.51
N TYR A 16 16.41 -10.44 -5.90
CA TYR A 16 16.94 -9.84 -4.66
C TYR A 16 16.12 -10.21 -3.42
N TYR A 17 15.00 -10.92 -3.61
CA TYR A 17 14.16 -11.33 -2.50
C TYR A 17 14.94 -12.25 -1.55
N GLY A 18 15.04 -11.84 -0.28
CA GLY A 18 15.77 -12.59 0.74
C GLY A 18 17.31 -12.55 0.59
N ALA A 19 17.87 -11.67 -0.25
CA ALA A 19 19.33 -11.57 -0.42
C ALA A 19 20.04 -11.13 0.88
N TYR A 20 19.40 -10.26 1.67
CA TYR A 20 19.81 -9.95 3.04
C TYR A 20 18.60 -9.92 3.97
N PRO A 21 18.77 -10.25 5.27
CA PRO A 21 17.74 -10.00 6.28
C PRO A 21 17.31 -8.54 6.26
N ASN A 22 16.00 -8.29 6.23
CA ASN A 22 15.37 -6.96 6.23
C ASN A 22 15.85 -6.02 5.10
N LEU A 23 16.31 -6.56 3.96
CA LEU A 23 16.70 -5.76 2.80
C LEU A 23 15.56 -4.89 2.30
N ASP A 24 14.37 -5.48 2.17
CA ASP A 24 13.18 -4.81 1.65
C ASP A 24 12.83 -3.59 2.52
N ASP A 25 12.91 -3.73 3.86
CA ASP A 25 12.68 -2.64 4.80
C ASP A 25 13.71 -1.51 4.63
N LEU A 26 14.99 -1.85 4.41
CA LEU A 26 16.03 -0.85 4.16
C LEU A 26 15.82 -0.13 2.83
N VAL A 27 15.43 -0.84 1.77
CA VAL A 27 15.14 -0.23 0.46
C VAL A 27 13.93 0.70 0.56
N ILE A 28 12.84 0.24 1.19
CA ILE A 28 11.64 1.05 1.42
C ILE A 28 11.99 2.29 2.24
N LEU A 29 12.77 2.14 3.32
CA LEU A 29 13.20 3.27 4.14
C LEU A 29 14.03 4.26 3.32
N LYS A 30 14.99 3.79 2.53
CA LYS A 30 15.78 4.66 1.65
C LYS A 30 14.89 5.39 0.63
N GLU A 31 13.93 4.71 0.01
CA GLU A 31 12.96 5.33 -0.89
C GLU A 31 12.14 6.41 -0.17
N GLU A 32 11.64 6.11 1.04
CA GLU A 32 10.78 7.01 1.81
C GLU A 32 11.48 8.28 2.30
N LEU A 33 12.81 8.25 2.46
CA LEU A 33 13.57 9.31 3.12
C LEU A 33 14.48 10.13 2.19
N THR A 34 15.03 9.49 1.15
CA THR A 34 16.16 10.05 0.39
C THR A 34 15.80 10.55 -1.01
N TYR A 35 14.53 10.41 -1.41
CA TYR A 35 14.04 10.86 -2.71
C TYR A 35 12.82 11.76 -2.58
N ASP A 36 12.83 12.88 -3.29
CA ASP A 36 11.68 13.77 -3.37
C ASP A 36 10.56 13.12 -4.21
N HIS A 37 9.35 13.04 -3.66
CA HIS A 37 8.23 12.39 -4.34
C HIS A 37 7.82 13.07 -5.66
N ARG A 38 8.23 14.33 -5.85
CA ARG A 38 7.94 15.14 -7.05
C ARG A 38 8.94 14.88 -8.17
N SER A 39 10.11 14.33 -7.85
CA SER A 39 11.19 14.20 -8.83
C SER A 39 10.88 13.13 -9.86
N ARG A 40 11.04 13.49 -11.14
CA ARG A 40 10.98 12.54 -12.27
C ARG A 40 12.23 11.67 -12.37
N SER A 41 13.31 12.06 -11.68
CA SER A 41 14.59 11.33 -11.68
C SER A 41 14.67 10.27 -10.57
N ASN A 42 13.55 9.94 -9.92
CA ASN A 42 13.55 8.90 -8.91
C ASN A 42 13.99 7.57 -9.53
N PRO A 43 14.94 6.86 -8.90
CA PRO A 43 15.47 5.62 -9.45
C PRO A 43 14.35 4.58 -9.57
N SER A 44 14.44 3.74 -10.59
CA SER A 44 13.60 2.54 -10.66
C SER A 44 13.83 1.69 -9.42
N CYS A 45 12.80 0.96 -8.97
CA CYS A 45 12.93 0.07 -7.83
C CYS A 45 14.13 -0.90 -7.95
N ARG A 46 14.31 -1.54 -9.11
CA ARG A 46 15.47 -2.43 -9.36
C ARG A 46 16.81 -1.74 -9.07
N ARG A 47 16.96 -0.49 -9.47
CA ARG A 47 18.15 0.32 -9.21
C ARG A 47 18.32 0.62 -7.71
N LEU A 48 17.23 0.88 -6.98
CA LEU A 48 17.28 1.07 -5.52
C LEU A 48 17.81 -0.17 -4.79
N TYR A 49 17.36 -1.37 -5.19
CA TYR A 49 17.89 -2.62 -4.63
C TYR A 49 19.37 -2.80 -4.95
N GLN A 50 19.77 -2.61 -6.22
CA GLN A 50 21.17 -2.73 -6.64
C GLN A 50 22.09 -1.76 -5.89
N GLU A 51 21.68 -0.49 -5.79
CA GLU A 51 22.44 0.51 -5.04
C GLU A 51 22.49 0.13 -3.56
N THR A 52 21.39 -0.30 -2.96
CA THR A 52 21.36 -0.69 -1.54
C THR A 52 22.26 -1.88 -1.24
N ILE A 53 22.22 -2.93 -2.06
CA ILE A 53 23.11 -4.10 -1.95
C ILE A 53 24.57 -3.67 -2.10
N ARG A 54 24.90 -2.89 -3.14
CA ARG A 54 26.26 -2.37 -3.34
C ARG A 54 26.75 -1.58 -2.12
N TRP A 55 25.90 -0.75 -1.52
CA TRP A 55 26.23 -0.03 -0.28
C TRP A 55 26.46 -0.98 0.90
N ILE A 56 25.72 -2.09 1.01
CA ILE A 56 25.94 -3.13 2.04
C ILE A 56 27.33 -3.74 1.88
N GLU A 57 27.71 -4.09 0.65
CA GLU A 57 28.99 -4.72 0.33
C GLU A 57 30.18 -3.76 0.50
N GLU A 58 30.09 -2.53 -0.01
CA GLU A 58 31.17 -1.53 0.07
C GLU A 58 31.39 -0.97 1.49
N TYR A 59 30.34 -0.96 2.30
CA TYR A 59 30.34 -0.40 3.65
C TYR A 59 29.84 -1.44 4.66
N PRO A 60 30.66 -2.44 5.01
CA PRO A 60 30.33 -3.40 6.05
C PRO A 60 30.19 -2.70 7.41
N TYR A 61 29.53 -3.38 8.36
CA TYR A 61 29.18 -2.81 9.66
C TYR A 61 30.35 -2.14 10.40
N GLU A 62 31.53 -2.77 10.42
CA GLU A 62 32.71 -2.19 11.09
C GLU A 62 33.20 -0.89 10.45
N ARG A 63 33.05 -0.75 9.12
CA ARG A 63 33.36 0.50 8.42
C ARG A 63 32.39 1.60 8.79
N LEU A 64 31.10 1.28 8.93
CA LEU A 64 30.08 2.23 9.39
C LEU A 64 30.36 2.69 10.82
N LYS A 65 30.73 1.76 11.72
CA LYS A 65 31.11 2.07 13.10
C LYS A 65 32.31 3.02 13.16
N ARG A 66 33.37 2.74 12.39
CA ARG A 66 34.51 3.66 12.27
C ARG A 66 34.09 5.03 11.71
N GLY A 67 33.14 5.06 10.77
CA GLY A 67 32.56 6.29 10.25
C GLY A 67 31.85 7.12 11.34
N VAL A 68 31.13 6.46 12.25
CA VAL A 68 30.53 7.11 13.43
C VAL A 68 31.61 7.70 14.34
N ASP A 69 32.67 6.95 14.64
CA ASP A 69 33.78 7.43 15.49
C ASP A 69 34.49 8.65 14.87
N LEU A 70 34.65 8.65 13.55
CA LEU A 70 35.24 9.76 12.77
C LEU A 70 34.26 10.89 12.45
N LYS A 71 33.00 10.78 12.89
CA LYS A 71 31.92 11.73 12.60
C LYS A 71 31.75 12.01 11.09
N ASP A 72 31.82 10.98 10.25
CA ASP A 72 31.60 11.07 8.80
C ASP A 72 30.10 10.97 8.49
N ALA A 73 29.49 12.07 8.01
CA ALA A 73 28.03 12.19 7.95
C ALA A 73 27.34 11.13 7.06
N PRO A 74 27.81 10.85 5.82
CA PRO A 74 27.25 9.76 5.01
C PRO A 74 27.26 8.39 5.71
N LEU A 75 28.36 8.03 6.38
CA LEU A 75 28.47 6.74 7.08
C LEU A 75 27.62 6.70 8.34
N MET A 76 27.52 7.81 9.08
CA MET A 76 26.60 7.94 10.22
C MET A 76 25.14 7.78 9.79
N LEU A 77 24.74 8.41 8.68
CA LEU A 77 23.37 8.29 8.17
C LEU A 77 23.07 6.84 7.78
N GLU A 78 23.94 6.21 6.97
CA GLU A 78 23.77 4.80 6.58
C GLU A 78 23.75 3.86 7.80
N TYR A 79 24.61 4.10 8.80
CA TYR A 79 24.59 3.38 10.07
C TYR A 79 23.21 3.47 10.75
N CYS A 80 22.65 4.67 10.87
CA CYS A 80 21.32 4.86 11.44
C CYS A 80 20.23 4.13 10.64
N LEU A 81 20.22 4.22 9.31
CA LEU A 81 19.20 3.56 8.48
C LEU A 81 19.23 2.04 8.62
N ARG A 82 20.43 1.44 8.67
CA ARG A 82 20.59 -0.01 8.90
C ARG A 82 20.18 -0.44 10.30
N GLN A 83 20.45 0.38 11.31
CA GLN A 83 19.99 0.11 12.68
C GLN A 83 18.46 0.19 12.79
N LEU A 84 17.81 1.16 12.13
CA LEU A 84 16.36 1.30 12.13
C LEU A 84 15.64 0.09 11.52
N THR A 85 16.22 -0.49 10.47
CA THR A 85 15.68 -1.61 9.69
C THR A 85 16.22 -2.97 10.13
N GLN A 86 17.24 -2.98 11.00
CA GLN A 86 17.96 -4.18 11.40
C GLN A 86 18.51 -4.97 10.19
N CYS A 87 18.93 -4.25 9.14
CA CYS A 87 19.51 -4.85 7.94
C CYS A 87 21.05 -4.81 8.02
N ALA A 88 21.69 -5.98 7.91
CA ALA A 88 23.15 -6.13 7.98
C ALA A 88 23.80 -5.50 9.24
N VAL A 89 23.17 -5.71 10.40
CA VAL A 89 23.68 -5.30 11.72
C VAL A 89 23.78 -6.52 12.66
N PRO A 90 24.84 -6.65 13.49
CA PRO A 90 25.06 -7.84 14.31
C PRO A 90 24.26 -7.84 15.63
N SER A 91 23.77 -6.69 16.09
CA SER A 91 23.17 -6.52 17.40
C SER A 91 21.88 -5.70 17.33
N ARG A 92 21.01 -5.90 18.32
CA ARG A 92 19.78 -5.10 18.47
C ARG A 92 20.13 -3.61 18.58
N PRO A 93 19.42 -2.72 17.87
CA PRO A 93 19.68 -1.28 17.89
C PRO A 93 19.36 -0.64 19.25
N ASP A 94 20.22 0.28 19.67
CA ASP A 94 19.89 1.30 20.66
C ASP A 94 19.21 2.48 19.94
N TYR A 95 17.88 2.48 19.92
CA TYR A 95 17.09 3.50 19.22
C TYR A 95 17.28 4.91 19.79
N GLN A 96 17.63 5.06 21.07
CA GLN A 96 17.89 6.38 21.66
C GLN A 96 19.20 6.95 21.10
N LYS A 97 20.25 6.14 21.03
CA LYS A 97 21.53 6.53 20.41
C LYS A 97 21.39 6.82 18.90
N VAL A 98 20.57 6.04 18.20
CA VAL A 98 20.25 6.28 16.78
C VAL A 98 19.56 7.63 16.61
N LEU A 99 18.58 7.95 17.46
CA LEU A 99 17.89 9.25 17.42
C LEU A 99 18.86 10.41 17.65
N GLU A 100 19.71 10.34 18.68
CA GLU A 100 20.68 11.40 18.99
C GLU A 100 21.65 11.64 17.84
N MET A 101 22.06 10.58 17.15
CA MET A 101 22.90 10.66 15.97
C MET A 101 22.17 11.32 14.79
N LEU A 102 20.91 10.95 14.53
CA LEU A 102 20.08 11.57 13.50
C LEU A 102 19.84 13.06 13.79
N GLU A 103 19.47 13.40 15.03
CA GLU A 103 19.29 14.79 15.46
C GLU A 103 20.58 15.60 15.30
N SER A 104 21.74 15.02 15.63
CA SER A 104 23.05 15.64 15.40
C SER A 104 23.32 15.91 13.92
N LEU A 105 22.97 14.97 13.03
CA LEU A 105 23.12 15.11 11.59
C LEU A 105 22.28 16.25 11.01
N THR A 106 21.11 16.57 11.60
CA THR A 106 20.28 17.69 11.13
C THR A 106 20.99 19.04 11.22
N GLY A 107 21.90 19.21 12.19
CA GLY A 107 22.53 20.49 12.52
C GLY A 107 21.57 21.53 13.11
N ASN A 108 20.35 21.13 13.52
CA ASN A 108 19.33 22.04 14.01
C ASN A 108 19.35 22.16 15.54
N ARG A 109 19.57 23.38 16.05
CA ARG A 109 19.68 23.66 17.50
C ARG A 109 18.40 23.38 18.29
N SER A 110 17.25 23.33 17.62
CA SER A 110 15.96 23.06 18.25
C SER A 110 15.68 21.56 18.44
N MET A 111 16.58 20.66 18.02
CA MET A 111 16.43 19.22 18.29
C MET A 111 16.63 18.91 19.77
N SER A 112 15.83 17.98 20.31
CA SER A 112 15.77 17.68 21.75
C SER A 112 17.14 17.31 22.35
N SER A 113 17.90 16.44 21.71
CA SER A 113 19.24 16.05 22.19
C SER A 113 20.24 17.21 22.17
N ILE A 114 20.16 18.08 21.17
CA ILE A 114 21.03 19.26 21.05
C ILE A 114 20.66 20.30 22.12
N VAL A 115 19.37 20.50 22.38
CA VAL A 115 18.90 21.36 23.49
C VAL A 115 19.42 20.84 24.83
N ARG A 116 19.31 19.52 25.09
CA ARG A 116 19.87 18.89 26.31
C ARG A 116 21.38 19.09 26.44
N ALA A 117 22.11 19.15 25.33
CA ALA A 117 23.54 19.43 25.28
C ALA A 117 23.89 20.93 25.31
N GLY A 118 22.98 21.79 25.78
CA GLY A 118 23.20 23.25 25.88
C GLY A 118 23.17 23.98 24.54
N GLY A 119 22.52 23.42 23.52
CA GLY A 119 22.38 24.03 22.19
C GLY A 119 23.62 23.93 21.30
N LYS A 120 24.68 23.23 21.74
CA LYS A 120 25.92 23.07 21.00
C LYS A 120 25.78 21.98 19.93
N VAL A 121 25.71 22.40 18.67
CA VAL A 121 25.68 21.46 17.53
C VAL A 121 27.06 20.81 17.37
N PRO A 122 27.16 19.48 17.36
CA PRO A 122 28.44 18.80 17.15
C PRO A 122 28.98 19.08 15.74
N HIS A 123 30.29 19.25 15.61
CA HIS A 123 30.93 19.27 14.30
C HIS A 123 30.91 17.87 13.68
N ILE A 124 30.41 17.76 12.44
CA ILE A 124 30.31 16.51 11.69
C ILE A 124 30.91 16.73 10.29
N ASN A 125 31.83 15.85 9.92
CA ASN A 125 32.54 15.89 8.65
C ASN A 125 31.59 15.57 7.49
N LYS A 126 31.73 16.26 6.36
CA LYS A 126 30.94 16.04 5.13
C LYS A 126 29.42 16.14 5.33
N ASN A 127 28.95 16.92 6.32
CA ASN A 127 27.52 17.11 6.57
C ASN A 127 26.87 18.10 5.58
N THR A 128 26.60 17.60 4.37
CA THR A 128 26.01 18.37 3.26
C THR A 128 24.53 18.71 3.51
N PRO A 129 23.96 19.71 2.82
CA PRO A 129 22.53 20.03 2.93
C PRO A 129 21.60 18.85 2.65
N LEU A 130 21.96 17.97 1.69
CA LEU A 130 21.19 16.76 1.39
C LEU A 130 21.17 15.78 2.57
N ILE A 131 22.32 15.58 3.23
CA ILE A 131 22.39 14.71 4.42
C ILE A 131 21.54 15.26 5.55
N ARG A 132 21.58 16.58 5.81
CA ARG A 132 20.73 17.22 6.84
C ARG A 132 19.24 17.01 6.57
N ARG A 133 18.82 17.17 5.32
CA ARG A 133 17.43 16.95 4.87
C ARG A 133 17.01 15.48 5.03
N CYS A 134 17.87 14.54 4.65
CA CYS A 134 17.64 13.11 4.86
C CYS A 134 17.58 12.77 6.36
N ALA A 135 18.40 13.41 7.19
CA ALA A 135 18.37 13.24 8.65
C ALA A 135 17.06 13.78 9.25
N HIS A 136 16.56 14.93 8.82
CA HIS A 136 15.23 15.41 9.22
C HIS A 136 14.13 14.43 8.80
N ALA A 137 14.17 13.92 7.58
CA ALA A 137 13.22 12.91 7.11
C ALA A 137 13.29 11.64 7.98
N ALA A 138 14.50 11.16 8.31
CA ALA A 138 14.72 10.00 9.17
C ALA A 138 14.18 10.22 10.60
N CYS A 139 14.42 11.40 11.19
CA CYS A 139 13.81 11.78 12.47
C CYS A 139 12.28 11.76 12.38
N ALA A 140 11.72 12.35 11.32
CA ALA A 140 10.27 12.36 11.09
C ALA A 140 9.70 10.94 11.04
N TRP A 141 10.35 10.05 10.28
CA TRP A 141 9.98 8.65 10.18
C TRP A 141 10.07 7.91 11.50
N MET A 142 11.18 8.10 12.23
CA MET A 142 11.40 7.41 13.50
C MET A 142 10.35 7.80 14.53
N PHE A 143 10.04 9.10 14.66
CA PHE A 143 8.99 9.57 15.55
C PHE A 143 7.60 9.07 15.12
N PHE A 144 7.29 9.11 13.82
CA PHE A 144 6.02 8.64 13.27
C PHE A 144 5.83 7.14 13.50
N SER A 145 6.84 6.32 13.18
CA SER A 145 6.86 4.87 13.40
C SER A 145 6.73 4.54 14.90
N SER A 146 7.44 5.27 15.76
CA SER A 146 7.36 5.06 17.21
C SER A 146 5.98 5.38 17.78
N HIS A 147 5.27 6.37 17.22
CA HIS A 147 3.91 6.70 17.66
C HIS A 147 2.97 5.51 17.49
N PHE A 148 3.03 4.79 16.38
CA PHE A 148 2.18 3.61 16.14
C PHE A 148 2.61 2.37 16.92
N LYS A 149 3.79 2.39 17.55
CA LYS A 149 4.23 1.34 18.48
C LYS A 149 3.71 1.57 19.90
N LEU A 150 3.11 2.72 20.19
CA LEU A 150 2.44 2.95 21.47
C LEU A 150 1.19 2.07 21.59
N PRO A 151 0.86 1.56 22.78
CA PRO A 151 -0.38 0.78 23.01
C PRO A 151 -1.64 1.52 22.54
N THR A 152 -1.63 2.85 22.63
CA THR A 152 -2.74 3.73 22.25
C THR A 152 -2.43 4.59 21.01
N GLY A 153 -1.45 4.21 20.19
CA GLY A 153 -0.95 5.01 19.06
C GLY A 153 -1.98 5.34 17.97
N GLY A 154 -3.13 4.65 17.99
CA GLY A 154 -4.27 4.96 17.12
C GLY A 154 -5.28 5.95 17.72
N SER A 155 -5.02 6.53 18.89
CA SER A 155 -5.97 7.37 19.65
C SER A 155 -5.56 8.84 19.70
N MET A 156 -6.55 9.71 19.92
CA MET A 156 -6.30 11.13 20.17
C MET A 156 -5.50 11.38 21.46
N HIS A 157 -5.72 10.55 22.48
CA HIS A 157 -5.00 10.60 23.75
C HIS A 157 -3.49 10.47 23.54
N ALA A 158 -3.04 9.52 22.71
CA ALA A 158 -1.61 9.34 22.43
C ALA A 158 -1.00 10.54 21.70
N ILE A 159 -1.78 11.28 20.91
CA ILE A 159 -1.31 12.51 20.26
C ILE A 159 -1.15 13.63 21.29
N GLU A 160 -2.06 13.71 22.27
CA GLU A 160 -2.07 14.74 23.31
C GLU A 160 -0.98 14.54 24.36
N THR A 161 -0.76 13.30 24.79
CA THR A 161 0.12 13.00 25.93
C THR A 161 1.55 12.69 25.52
N ASN A 162 1.83 12.50 24.24
CA ASN A 162 3.14 12.10 23.76
C ASN A 162 3.68 13.03 22.63
N PRO A 163 4.93 13.51 22.72
CA PRO A 163 5.48 14.44 21.74
C PRO A 163 5.81 13.80 20.38
N LEU A 164 5.75 12.46 20.23
CA LEU A 164 6.18 11.75 19.02
C LEU A 164 5.51 12.28 17.74
N MET A 165 4.19 12.41 17.71
CA MET A 165 3.50 12.87 16.50
C MET A 165 3.80 14.35 16.19
N HIS A 166 3.90 15.19 17.22
CA HIS A 166 4.31 16.59 17.06
C HIS A 166 5.74 16.69 16.50
N ASN A 167 6.68 15.91 17.02
CA ASN A 167 8.07 15.89 16.56
C ASN A 167 8.19 15.33 15.13
N ALA A 168 7.36 14.35 14.77
CA ALA A 168 7.26 13.85 13.40
C ALA A 168 6.80 14.98 12.45
N ALA A 169 5.70 15.65 12.79
CA ALA A 169 5.15 16.77 12.03
C ALA A 169 6.15 17.93 11.92
N PHE A 170 6.84 18.26 13.01
CA PHE A 170 7.84 19.32 13.05
C PHE A 170 8.99 19.04 12.08
N ASN A 171 9.58 17.83 12.11
CA ASN A 171 10.64 17.46 11.18
C ASN A 171 10.15 17.41 9.73
N ALA A 172 8.93 16.95 9.49
CA ALA A 172 8.31 16.97 8.17
C ALA A 172 8.10 18.41 7.64
N ASN A 173 7.68 19.33 8.52
CA ASN A 173 7.55 20.75 8.20
C ASN A 173 8.90 21.39 7.87
N LEU A 174 9.98 21.02 8.56
CA LEU A 174 11.33 21.48 8.24
C LEU A 174 11.81 20.96 6.88
N CYS A 175 11.54 19.70 6.56
CA CYS A 175 11.80 19.16 5.22
C CYS A 175 11.07 19.99 4.16
N ALA A 176 9.76 20.19 4.32
CA ALA A 176 8.93 20.94 3.38
C ALA A 176 9.37 22.41 3.25
N ARG A 177 9.77 23.07 4.35
CA ARG A 177 10.31 24.43 4.36
C ARG A 177 11.56 24.54 3.49
N ASP A 178 12.42 23.53 3.55
CA ASP A 178 13.68 23.51 2.79
C ASP A 178 13.49 22.97 1.35
N ASP A 179 12.24 22.96 0.86
CA ASP A 179 11.80 22.43 -0.44
C ASP A 179 12.23 20.97 -0.68
N TRP A 180 12.24 20.17 0.39
CA TRP A 180 12.52 18.74 0.34
C TRP A 180 11.29 17.96 0.77
N GLN A 181 10.67 17.23 -0.15
CA GLN A 181 9.40 16.55 0.13
C GLN A 181 9.53 15.04 -0.11
N PRO A 182 10.28 14.31 0.73
CA PRO A 182 10.31 12.86 0.64
C PRO A 182 8.96 12.26 1.05
N ARG A 183 8.71 11.00 0.68
CA ARG A 183 7.36 10.38 0.85
C ARG A 183 6.87 10.42 2.30
N ILE A 184 7.76 10.32 3.27
CA ILE A 184 7.40 10.40 4.69
C ILE A 184 6.69 11.72 5.07
N VAL A 185 7.06 12.85 4.45
CA VAL A 185 6.42 14.16 4.71
C VAL A 185 4.93 14.10 4.35
N ILE A 186 4.63 13.57 3.17
CA ILE A 186 3.26 13.42 2.68
C ILE A 186 2.50 12.39 3.52
N ARG A 187 3.15 11.29 3.92
CA ARG A 187 2.54 10.25 4.75
C ARG A 187 2.09 10.79 6.11
N ILE A 188 2.93 11.59 6.77
CA ILE A 188 2.62 12.25 8.04
C ILE A 188 1.46 13.23 7.86
N ALA A 189 1.54 14.12 6.87
CA ALA A 189 0.48 15.11 6.62
C ALA A 189 -0.87 14.46 6.28
N ASN A 190 -0.85 13.40 5.47
CA ASN A 190 -2.03 12.62 5.12
C ASN A 190 -2.71 12.00 6.34
N TRP A 191 -1.90 11.42 7.25
CA TRP A 191 -2.44 10.85 8.48
C TRP A 191 -3.03 11.95 9.38
N LEU A 192 -2.33 13.06 9.57
CA LEU A 192 -2.80 14.20 10.37
C LEU A 192 -4.07 14.83 9.79
N ALA A 193 -4.17 14.93 8.46
CA ALA A 193 -5.37 15.42 7.77
C ALA A 193 -6.60 14.53 8.06
N SER A 194 -6.40 13.24 8.35
CA SER A 194 -7.49 12.33 8.71
C SER A 194 -8.06 12.55 10.11
N LEU A 195 -7.33 13.25 11.01
CA LEU A 195 -7.76 13.46 12.40
C LEU A 195 -9.11 14.18 12.50
N ARG A 196 -9.40 15.13 11.60
CA ARG A 196 -10.68 15.85 11.57
C ARG A 196 -11.89 14.93 11.34
N HIS A 197 -11.67 13.80 10.67
CA HIS A 197 -12.70 12.80 10.40
C HIS A 197 -12.76 11.75 11.51
N ARG A 198 -11.60 11.38 12.09
CA ARG A 198 -11.50 10.42 13.19
C ARG A 198 -12.04 10.98 14.51
N TYR A 199 -11.78 12.25 14.77
CA TYR A 199 -12.10 12.94 16.03
C TYR A 199 -12.79 14.28 15.73
N PRO A 200 -14.04 14.25 15.23
CA PRO A 200 -14.77 15.47 14.90
C PRO A 200 -14.97 16.33 16.14
N GLY A 201 -14.73 17.64 16.01
CA GLY A 201 -14.91 18.61 17.11
C GLY A 201 -13.75 18.69 18.12
N THR A 202 -12.78 17.78 18.08
CA THR A 202 -11.65 17.80 19.02
C THR A 202 -10.57 18.79 18.57
N ARG A 203 -10.52 19.98 19.19
CA ARG A 203 -9.49 21.02 18.97
C ARG A 203 -8.72 21.34 20.26
N ASN A 204 -7.70 20.55 20.54
CA ASN A 204 -6.79 20.80 21.67
C ASN A 204 -5.59 21.70 21.25
N ARG A 205 -4.69 21.99 22.20
CA ARG A 205 -3.49 22.78 21.97
C ARG A 205 -2.50 22.09 21.00
N VAL A 206 -2.27 20.79 21.14
CA VAL A 206 -1.28 20.03 20.34
C VAL A 206 -1.66 19.98 18.86
N THR A 207 -2.93 19.76 18.56
CA THR A 207 -3.44 19.83 17.19
C THR A 207 -3.29 21.22 16.62
N ARG A 208 -3.59 22.29 17.37
CA ARG A 208 -3.39 23.67 16.92
C ARG A 208 -1.94 23.94 16.50
N THR A 209 -0.97 23.55 17.33
CA THR A 209 0.45 23.78 16.97
C THR A 209 0.88 23.01 15.73
N ILE A 210 0.31 21.83 15.49
CA ILE A 210 0.52 21.09 14.25
C ILE A 210 -0.16 21.80 13.07
N TRP A 211 -1.36 22.36 13.25
CA TRP A 211 -2.06 23.13 12.21
C TRP A 211 -1.33 24.42 11.82
N ASP A 212 -0.53 25.00 12.72
CA ASP A 212 0.31 26.17 12.44
C ASP A 212 1.53 25.86 11.56
N MET A 213 1.82 24.59 11.27
CA MET A 213 2.95 24.15 10.44
C MET A 213 2.69 24.37 8.93
N LYS A 214 2.69 25.64 8.51
CA LYS A 214 2.30 26.08 7.16
C LYS A 214 3.00 25.36 6.00
N HIS A 215 4.28 25.00 6.14
CA HIS A 215 5.04 24.38 5.05
C HIS A 215 4.61 22.93 4.83
N LEU A 216 4.32 22.20 5.91
CA LEU A 216 3.78 20.84 5.84
C LEU A 216 2.43 20.83 5.10
N TRP A 217 1.53 21.75 5.46
CA TRP A 217 0.20 21.81 4.87
C TRP A 217 0.21 22.27 3.43
N SER A 218 1.03 23.27 3.09
CA SER A 218 1.22 23.68 1.69
C SER A 218 1.72 22.53 0.82
N ALA A 219 2.72 21.77 1.28
CA ALA A 219 3.20 20.59 0.56
C ALA A 219 2.11 19.52 0.36
N TYR A 220 1.29 19.30 1.39
CA TYR A 220 0.21 18.31 1.34
C TYR A 220 -0.97 18.74 0.44
N GLU A 221 -1.33 20.02 0.44
CA GLU A 221 -2.36 20.56 -0.45
C GLU A 221 -1.95 20.43 -1.92
N ASP A 222 -0.71 20.78 -2.25
CA ASP A 222 -0.17 20.63 -3.60
C ASP A 222 -0.13 19.17 -4.04
N TYR A 223 0.31 18.27 -3.15
CA TYR A 223 0.24 16.84 -3.38
C TYR A 223 -1.20 16.37 -3.66
N THR A 224 -2.15 16.78 -2.83
CA THR A 224 -3.56 16.37 -2.93
C THR A 224 -4.18 16.86 -4.24
N LYS A 225 -3.96 18.12 -4.63
CA LYS A 225 -4.41 18.67 -5.91
C LYS A 225 -3.89 17.85 -7.09
N ARG A 226 -2.59 17.52 -7.09
CA ARG A 226 -1.98 16.68 -8.15
C ARG A 226 -2.59 15.27 -8.18
N ARG A 227 -2.80 14.64 -7.01
CA ARG A 227 -3.37 13.28 -6.94
C ARG A 227 -4.83 13.23 -7.37
N ILE A 228 -5.66 14.20 -6.96
CA ILE A 228 -7.05 14.28 -7.40
C ILE A 228 -7.12 14.45 -8.92
N ALA A 229 -6.32 15.35 -9.50
CA ALA A 229 -6.27 15.54 -10.95
C ALA A 229 -5.85 14.25 -11.69
N ALA A 230 -4.84 13.54 -11.17
CA ALA A 230 -4.41 12.26 -11.72
C ALA A 230 -5.50 11.18 -11.63
N GLN A 231 -6.20 11.09 -10.48
CA GLN A 231 -7.29 10.13 -10.27
C GLN A 231 -8.48 10.39 -11.19
N ILE A 232 -8.85 11.66 -11.40
CA ILE A 232 -9.91 12.03 -12.34
C ILE A 232 -9.53 11.60 -13.76
N LYS A 233 -8.31 11.91 -14.18
CA LYS A 233 -7.80 11.49 -15.50
C LYS A 233 -7.84 9.97 -15.67
N GLU A 234 -7.30 9.24 -14.70
CA GLU A 234 -7.29 7.77 -14.72
C GLU A 234 -8.70 7.18 -14.73
N TYR A 235 -9.63 7.74 -13.94
CA TYR A 235 -11.02 7.31 -13.91
C TYR A 235 -11.66 7.40 -15.31
N TYR A 236 -11.49 8.52 -16.02
CA TYR A 236 -12.01 8.64 -17.38
C TYR A 236 -11.33 7.67 -18.34
N GLU A 237 -10.01 7.53 -18.29
CA GLU A 237 -9.27 6.58 -19.14
C GLU A 237 -9.74 5.13 -18.95
N VAL A 238 -9.91 4.70 -17.69
CA VAL A 238 -10.40 3.35 -17.34
C VAL A 238 -11.86 3.19 -17.73
N ASN A 239 -12.72 4.18 -17.46
CA ASN A 239 -14.15 4.08 -17.76
C ASN A 239 -14.45 4.06 -19.27
N THR A 240 -13.63 4.73 -20.09
CA THR A 240 -13.75 4.70 -21.56
C THR A 240 -13.35 3.35 -22.16
N ALA A 241 -12.46 2.59 -21.52
CA ALA A 241 -11.95 1.31 -22.05
C ALA A 241 -11.87 0.23 -20.95
N LYS A 242 -12.99 -0.02 -20.26
CA LYS A 242 -13.05 -0.95 -19.12
C LYS A 242 -12.53 -2.35 -19.45
N ASN A 243 -12.86 -2.85 -20.63
CA ASN A 243 -12.46 -4.17 -21.12
C ASN A 243 -10.93 -4.33 -21.27
N VAL A 244 -10.19 -3.22 -21.36
CA VAL A 244 -8.73 -3.19 -21.49
C VAL A 244 -8.05 -3.06 -20.11
N TYR A 245 -8.62 -2.24 -19.22
CA TYR A 245 -8.01 -1.90 -17.93
C TYR A 245 -8.47 -2.78 -16.77
N ILE A 246 -9.55 -3.54 -16.91
CA ILE A 246 -10.08 -4.43 -15.87
C ILE A 246 -9.99 -5.86 -16.36
N CYS A 247 -9.53 -6.78 -15.50
CA CYS A 247 -9.52 -8.19 -15.84
C CYS A 247 -10.95 -8.67 -16.13
N GLY A 248 -11.19 -9.22 -17.32
CA GLY A 248 -12.51 -9.66 -17.77
C GLY A 248 -13.05 -10.91 -17.03
N ALA A 249 -12.26 -11.52 -16.14
CA ALA A 249 -12.77 -12.59 -15.28
C ALA A 249 -13.48 -12.00 -14.06
N GLU A 250 -14.70 -12.45 -13.81
CA GLU A 250 -15.49 -12.05 -12.65
C GLU A 250 -14.73 -12.30 -11.33
N ASN A 251 -14.96 -11.40 -10.36
CA ASN A 251 -14.37 -11.41 -9.02
C ASN A 251 -12.83 -11.41 -8.98
N CYS A 252 -12.13 -11.07 -10.08
CA CYS A 252 -10.67 -10.94 -10.09
C CYS A 252 -10.21 -9.60 -9.52
N ASP A 253 -10.88 -8.51 -9.91
CA ASP A 253 -10.64 -7.11 -9.52
C ASP A 253 -9.22 -6.56 -9.68
N VAL A 254 -8.32 -7.33 -10.30
CA VAL A 254 -7.01 -6.85 -10.73
C VAL A 254 -7.23 -5.89 -11.89
N GLN A 255 -6.66 -4.69 -11.75
CA GLN A 255 -6.70 -3.60 -12.70
C GLN A 255 -5.31 -3.43 -13.34
N ALA A 256 -5.30 -2.98 -14.58
CA ALA A 256 -4.09 -2.61 -15.32
C ALA A 256 -3.94 -1.09 -15.28
N VAL A 257 -2.71 -0.61 -15.19
CA VAL A 257 -2.42 0.83 -15.27
C VAL A 257 -2.16 1.27 -16.72
N HIS A 258 -1.80 0.33 -17.60
CA HIS A 258 -1.53 0.58 -19.01
C HIS A 258 -2.20 -0.48 -19.87
N LYS A 259 -2.60 -0.11 -21.11
CA LYS A 259 -3.35 -0.97 -22.04
C LYS A 259 -2.71 -2.33 -22.32
N ASN A 260 -1.38 -2.41 -22.21
CA ASN A 260 -0.59 -3.61 -22.53
C ASN A 260 -0.28 -4.49 -21.32
N ALA A 261 -0.74 -4.13 -20.10
CA ALA A 261 -0.44 -4.90 -18.90
C ALA A 261 -1.16 -6.26 -18.87
N PHE A 262 -2.30 -6.37 -19.55
CA PHE A 262 -3.10 -7.59 -19.64
C PHE A 262 -3.04 -8.24 -21.02
N ARG A 263 -3.33 -9.55 -21.08
CA ARG A 263 -3.43 -10.30 -22.33
C ARG A 263 -4.83 -10.17 -22.91
N ALA A 264 -4.97 -9.65 -24.12
CA ALA A 264 -6.24 -9.69 -24.84
C ALA A 264 -6.64 -11.14 -25.18
N CYS A 265 -7.95 -11.39 -25.27
CA CYS A 265 -8.46 -12.63 -25.87
C CYS A 265 -7.97 -12.78 -27.31
N SER A 266 -7.44 -13.96 -27.66
CA SER A 266 -6.91 -14.25 -29.00
C SER A 266 -7.99 -14.70 -30.01
N GLY A 267 -9.26 -14.71 -29.62
CA GLY A 267 -10.36 -15.13 -30.49
C GLY A 267 -10.99 -13.99 -31.31
N ASN A 268 -12.11 -14.31 -31.96
CA ASN A 268 -12.79 -13.46 -32.95
C ASN A 268 -13.76 -12.44 -32.34
N CYS A 269 -13.80 -12.29 -31.02
CA CYS A 269 -14.64 -11.27 -30.38
C CYS A 269 -14.25 -9.84 -30.85
N PRO A 270 -15.23 -8.93 -30.98
CA PRO A 270 -14.99 -7.56 -31.45
C PRO A 270 -13.98 -6.80 -30.58
N PRO A 271 -13.10 -5.97 -31.14
CA PRO A 271 -12.08 -5.22 -30.38
C PRO A 271 -12.64 -4.38 -29.23
N GLU A 272 -13.83 -3.80 -29.40
CA GLU A 272 -14.49 -2.88 -28.47
C GLU A 272 -14.95 -3.61 -27.19
N THR A 273 -15.30 -4.89 -27.30
CA THR A 273 -15.75 -5.72 -26.17
C THR A 273 -14.80 -6.86 -25.84
N LYS A 274 -13.66 -6.93 -26.54
CA LYS A 274 -12.63 -7.95 -26.35
C LYS A 274 -12.12 -7.90 -24.92
N PRO A 275 -12.28 -8.99 -24.13
CA PRO A 275 -11.83 -9.00 -22.76
C PRO A 275 -10.31 -9.14 -22.67
N HIS A 276 -9.72 -8.46 -21.71
CA HIS A 276 -8.33 -8.61 -21.32
C HIS A 276 -8.20 -9.37 -20.00
N TYR A 277 -7.15 -10.16 -19.85
CA TYR A 277 -6.95 -11.02 -18.69
C TYR A 277 -5.59 -10.80 -18.05
N CYS A 278 -5.59 -10.73 -16.72
CA CYS A 278 -4.36 -10.66 -15.94
C CYS A 278 -3.56 -11.99 -15.98
N SER A 279 -4.23 -13.12 -16.20
CA SER A 279 -3.60 -14.45 -16.20
C SER A 279 -4.33 -15.46 -17.07
N LYS A 280 -3.64 -16.55 -17.45
CA LYS A 280 -4.25 -17.69 -18.17
C LYS A 280 -5.38 -18.34 -17.39
N LEU A 281 -5.25 -18.42 -16.05
CA LEU A 281 -6.29 -18.94 -15.16
C LEU A 281 -7.58 -18.11 -15.28
N CYS A 282 -7.48 -16.78 -15.25
CA CYS A 282 -8.63 -15.89 -15.41
C CYS A 282 -9.29 -16.05 -16.79
N GLN A 283 -8.49 -16.21 -17.85
CA GLN A 283 -9.02 -16.49 -19.18
C GLN A 283 -9.78 -17.83 -19.23
N GLN A 284 -9.23 -18.89 -18.64
CA GLN A 284 -9.86 -20.21 -18.60
C GLN A 284 -11.18 -20.20 -17.82
N LYS A 285 -11.23 -19.48 -16.69
CA LYS A 285 -12.47 -19.30 -15.93
C LYS A 285 -13.51 -18.53 -16.74
N HIS A 286 -13.15 -17.36 -17.26
CA HIS A 286 -14.08 -16.53 -18.03
C HIS A 286 -14.51 -17.18 -19.35
N TRP A 287 -13.73 -18.12 -19.90
CA TRP A 287 -14.07 -18.84 -21.13
C TRP A 287 -15.45 -19.48 -21.07
N PHE A 288 -15.89 -19.93 -19.88
CA PHE A 288 -17.20 -20.52 -19.68
C PHE A 288 -18.34 -19.67 -20.23
N VAL A 289 -18.38 -18.39 -19.86
CA VAL A 289 -19.39 -17.41 -20.32
C VAL A 289 -18.97 -16.69 -21.60
N HIS A 290 -17.67 -16.52 -21.85
CA HIS A 290 -17.17 -15.78 -23.02
C HIS A 290 -17.22 -16.58 -24.33
N ARG A 291 -17.20 -17.92 -24.27
CA ARG A 291 -17.03 -18.80 -25.45
C ARG A 291 -18.04 -18.54 -26.58
N TYR A 292 -19.29 -18.23 -26.24
CA TYR A 292 -20.35 -18.00 -27.22
C TYR A 292 -20.05 -16.73 -28.04
N VAL A 293 -19.93 -15.60 -27.33
CA VAL A 293 -19.59 -14.29 -27.89
C VAL A 293 -18.30 -14.35 -28.72
N CYS A 294 -17.28 -15.04 -28.19
CA CYS A 294 -15.99 -15.20 -28.86
C CYS A 294 -16.07 -15.98 -30.18
N LYS A 295 -16.83 -17.08 -30.20
CA LYS A 295 -17.00 -17.91 -31.40
C LYS A 295 -17.87 -17.24 -32.45
N LYS A 296 -18.91 -16.52 -32.02
CA LYS A 296 -19.86 -15.84 -32.90
C LYS A 296 -19.37 -14.48 -33.40
N GLY A 297 -18.32 -13.91 -32.79
CA GLY A 297 -17.78 -12.61 -33.18
C GLY A 297 -18.74 -11.46 -32.94
N ILE A 298 -19.63 -11.59 -31.95
CA ILE A 298 -20.64 -10.59 -31.60
C ILE A 298 -20.18 -9.77 -30.38
N PRO A 299 -20.70 -8.55 -30.16
CA PRO A 299 -20.20 -7.68 -29.08
C PRO A 299 -20.66 -8.11 -27.68
N ALA A 300 -21.83 -8.72 -27.56
CA ALA A 300 -22.41 -9.17 -26.29
C ALA A 300 -23.19 -10.47 -26.49
N ASP A 301 -23.37 -11.22 -25.42
CA ASP A 301 -24.25 -12.38 -25.43
C ASP A 301 -25.71 -11.89 -25.50
N PRO A 302 -26.48 -12.24 -26.54
CA PRO A 302 -27.89 -11.87 -26.65
C PRO A 302 -28.74 -12.48 -25.53
N VAL A 303 -28.21 -13.45 -24.80
CA VAL A 303 -28.90 -14.24 -23.77
C VAL A 303 -28.68 -13.70 -22.34
N GLY A 304 -28.06 -12.51 -22.20
CA GLY A 304 -27.57 -11.99 -20.91
C GLY A 304 -28.60 -11.68 -19.82
N VAL A 305 -29.90 -11.80 -20.08
CA VAL A 305 -30.96 -11.63 -19.08
C VAL A 305 -31.91 -12.81 -19.18
N ASP A 306 -32.09 -13.55 -18.09
CA ASP A 306 -33.10 -14.59 -17.97
C ASP A 306 -34.49 -13.93 -18.03
N ASP A 307 -35.13 -14.05 -19.19
CA ASP A 307 -36.50 -13.62 -19.48
C ASP A 307 -37.56 -14.63 -19.03
N GLY A 308 -37.15 -15.75 -18.42
CA GLY A 308 -38.05 -16.82 -18.01
C GLY A 308 -38.60 -17.64 -19.18
N ASP A 309 -37.99 -17.57 -20.36
CA ASP A 309 -38.42 -18.31 -21.55
C ASP A 309 -38.23 -19.83 -21.37
N PRO A 310 -39.31 -20.64 -21.42
CA PRO A 310 -39.27 -22.08 -21.22
C PRO A 310 -38.59 -22.87 -22.35
N ASP A 311 -38.28 -22.25 -23.49
CA ASP A 311 -37.60 -22.90 -24.61
C ASP A 311 -36.09 -23.11 -24.36
N TRP A 312 -35.53 -22.50 -23.30
CA TRP A 312 -34.13 -22.63 -22.94
C TRP A 312 -33.86 -23.79 -22.00
N VAL A 313 -32.91 -24.66 -22.37
CA VAL A 313 -32.42 -25.72 -21.49
C VAL A 313 -31.22 -25.19 -20.70
N ASP A 314 -31.39 -25.16 -19.39
CA ASP A 314 -30.31 -24.93 -18.44
C ASP A 314 -29.27 -26.04 -18.54
N ALA A 315 -28.11 -25.76 -19.14
CA ALA A 315 -27.01 -26.72 -19.10
C ALA A 315 -26.58 -26.90 -17.64
N ASN A 316 -26.39 -28.16 -17.20
CA ASN A 316 -25.90 -28.53 -15.86
C ASN A 316 -24.45 -28.07 -15.57
N GLU A 317 -23.89 -27.17 -16.37
CA GLU A 317 -22.54 -26.65 -16.19
C GLU A 317 -22.57 -25.43 -15.24
N HIS A 318 -21.82 -25.50 -14.14
CA HIS A 318 -21.78 -24.46 -13.12
C HIS A 318 -20.61 -23.48 -13.34
N TYR A 319 -20.92 -22.19 -13.51
CA TYR A 319 -19.90 -21.15 -13.61
C TYR A 319 -19.30 -20.81 -12.23
N ASN A 320 -18.21 -21.47 -11.88
CA ASN A 320 -17.51 -21.16 -10.63
C ASN A 320 -16.58 -19.95 -10.79
N THR A 321 -17.02 -18.80 -10.29
CA THR A 321 -16.22 -17.56 -10.24
C THR A 321 -15.27 -17.52 -9.04
N ALA A 322 -15.48 -18.36 -8.02
CA ALA A 322 -14.70 -18.36 -6.79
C ALA A 322 -13.25 -18.75 -7.05
N TYR A 323 -12.32 -17.98 -6.51
CA TYR A 323 -10.91 -18.35 -6.45
C TYR A 323 -10.72 -19.20 -5.19
N PRO A 324 -9.95 -20.30 -5.26
CA PRO A 324 -9.80 -21.17 -4.11
C PRO A 324 -9.14 -20.38 -2.97
N GLU A 325 -9.88 -20.27 -1.86
CA GLU A 325 -9.58 -19.38 -0.73
C GLU A 325 -8.38 -19.86 0.11
N ASP A 326 -8.12 -21.17 0.09
CA ASP A 326 -7.11 -21.84 0.94
C ASP A 326 -5.77 -22.11 0.22
N VAL A 327 -5.52 -21.52 -0.95
CA VAL A 327 -4.29 -21.80 -1.70
C VAL A 327 -3.15 -20.96 -1.16
N VAL A 328 -2.32 -21.58 -0.31
CA VAL A 328 -0.96 -21.10 -0.07
C VAL A 328 -0.22 -21.05 -1.40
N LEU A 329 0.17 -19.84 -1.82
CA LEU A 329 0.91 -19.65 -3.05
C LEU A 329 2.34 -20.19 -2.90
N SER A 330 2.78 -20.98 -3.87
CA SER A 330 4.22 -21.31 -3.99
C SER A 330 5.04 -20.04 -4.27
N ALA A 331 6.33 -20.06 -3.95
CA ALA A 331 7.23 -18.92 -4.21
C ALA A 331 7.19 -18.48 -5.70
N SER A 332 7.12 -19.43 -6.64
CA SER A 332 6.99 -19.13 -8.07
C SER A 332 5.67 -18.45 -8.46
N GLN A 333 4.60 -18.64 -7.68
CA GLN A 333 3.29 -18.03 -7.94
C GLN A 333 3.17 -16.63 -7.34
N VAL A 334 4.06 -16.24 -6.42
CA VAL A 334 4.11 -14.89 -5.86
C VAL A 334 4.54 -13.89 -6.94
N TRP A 335 5.49 -14.27 -7.79
CA TRP A 335 6.11 -13.37 -8.74
C TRP A 335 5.43 -13.36 -10.11
N SER A 336 5.43 -12.21 -10.76
CA SER A 336 4.87 -12.04 -12.09
C SER A 336 5.71 -12.79 -13.12
N SER A 337 5.05 -13.66 -13.90
CA SER A 337 5.64 -14.29 -15.10
C SER A 337 5.96 -13.28 -16.22
N ARG A 338 5.43 -12.05 -16.12
CA ARG A 338 5.69 -10.93 -17.04
C ARG A 338 6.14 -9.72 -16.21
N PRO A 339 7.42 -9.66 -15.82
CA PRO A 339 7.96 -8.51 -15.11
C PRO A 339 7.70 -7.22 -15.90
N GLY A 340 7.22 -6.17 -15.23
CA GLY A 340 6.93 -4.87 -15.86
C GLY A 340 5.47 -4.64 -16.24
N ALA A 341 4.60 -5.66 -16.16
CA ALA A 341 3.16 -5.44 -16.23
C ALA A 341 2.70 -4.66 -15.00
N ASP A 342 2.35 -3.39 -15.19
CA ASP A 342 1.94 -2.47 -14.13
C ASP A 342 0.47 -2.70 -13.79
N ILE A 343 0.24 -3.39 -12.68
CA ILE A 343 -1.08 -3.86 -12.24
C ILE A 343 -1.36 -3.41 -10.81
N CYS A 344 -2.63 -3.35 -10.44
CA CYS A 344 -3.04 -2.99 -9.10
C CYS A 344 -4.33 -3.67 -8.65
N ILE A 345 -4.57 -3.59 -7.35
CA ILE A 345 -5.87 -3.85 -6.72
C ILE A 345 -6.21 -2.69 -5.79
N ASP A 346 -7.50 -2.50 -5.57
CA ASP A 346 -8.01 -1.57 -4.57
C ASP A 346 -8.55 -2.37 -3.37
N VAL A 347 -8.12 -1.99 -2.17
CA VAL A 347 -8.62 -2.54 -0.90
C VAL A 347 -9.16 -1.42 -0.02
N GLN A 348 -10.20 -1.72 0.75
CA GLN A 348 -10.83 -0.73 1.64
C GLN A 348 -9.91 -0.40 2.81
N ASN A 349 -9.99 0.83 3.32
CA ASN A 349 -9.37 1.13 4.61
C ASN A 349 -10.09 0.33 5.70
N PRO A 350 -9.38 -0.47 6.52
CA PRO A 350 -10.02 -1.26 7.57
C PRO A 350 -10.61 -0.38 8.68
N SER A 351 -10.20 0.89 8.78
CA SER A 351 -10.70 1.79 9.82
C SER A 351 -12.15 2.23 9.56
N PRO A 352 -13.09 2.01 10.50
CA PRO A 352 -14.49 2.43 10.37
C PRO A 352 -14.65 3.95 10.32
N TYR A 353 -13.63 4.68 10.78
CA TYR A 353 -13.59 6.15 10.74
C TYR A 353 -13.12 6.70 9.38
N ARG A 354 -12.71 5.83 8.46
CA ARG A 354 -12.25 6.19 7.11
C ARG A 354 -12.94 5.36 6.03
N PRO A 355 -14.28 5.25 6.04
CA PRO A 355 -15.01 4.34 5.15
C PRO A 355 -14.95 4.77 3.67
N LEU A 356 -14.53 6.01 3.40
CA LEU A 356 -14.37 6.56 2.05
C LEU A 356 -12.91 6.47 1.54
N ASP A 357 -11.97 6.04 2.38
CA ASP A 357 -10.57 5.94 1.97
C ASP A 357 -10.25 4.52 1.50
N MET A 358 -9.39 4.43 0.48
CA MET A 358 -8.93 3.15 -0.03
C MET A 358 -7.41 3.13 -0.18
N PHE A 359 -6.85 1.93 -0.16
CA PHE A 359 -5.49 1.69 -0.59
C PHE A 359 -5.49 1.07 -1.97
N ARG A 360 -4.71 1.66 -2.89
CA ARG A 360 -4.37 1.05 -4.16
C ARG A 360 -3.00 0.42 -4.05
N ILE A 361 -2.97 -0.90 -4.07
CA ILE A 361 -1.74 -1.68 -4.05
C ILE A 361 -1.30 -1.90 -5.50
N ARG A 362 -0.23 -1.22 -5.91
CA ARG A 362 0.32 -1.24 -7.28
C ARG A 362 1.65 -1.96 -7.31
N THR A 363 1.92 -2.69 -8.38
CA THR A 363 3.10 -3.55 -8.51
C THR A 363 3.42 -3.85 -9.96
N ARG A 364 4.71 -4.05 -10.24
CA ARG A 364 5.27 -4.56 -11.51
C ARG A 364 5.93 -5.93 -11.38
N THR A 365 6.11 -6.42 -10.16
CA THR A 365 6.88 -7.65 -9.89
C THR A 365 6.07 -8.75 -9.25
N LEU A 366 5.04 -8.42 -8.46
CA LEU A 366 4.10 -9.38 -7.88
C LEU A 366 3.07 -9.86 -8.93
N SER A 367 2.63 -11.10 -8.78
CA SER A 367 1.69 -11.74 -9.71
C SER A 367 0.23 -11.32 -9.43
N PRO A 368 -0.66 -11.44 -10.43
CA PRO A 368 -2.10 -11.30 -10.19
C PRO A 368 -2.66 -12.31 -9.18
N ALA A 369 -2.05 -13.49 -9.05
CA ALA A 369 -2.46 -14.47 -8.05
C ALA A 369 -2.15 -13.97 -6.63
N PHE A 370 -0.98 -13.38 -6.43
CA PHE A 370 -0.61 -12.76 -5.16
C PHE A 370 -1.54 -11.59 -4.81
N LEU A 371 -1.88 -10.73 -5.77
CA LEU A 371 -2.81 -9.62 -5.50
C LEU A 371 -4.18 -10.12 -5.06
N ARG A 372 -4.75 -11.13 -5.73
CA ARG A 372 -6.03 -11.73 -5.30
C ARG A 372 -5.92 -12.34 -3.90
N TYR A 373 -4.84 -13.07 -3.64
CA TYR A 373 -4.56 -13.67 -2.33
C TYR A 373 -4.46 -12.58 -1.23
N PHE A 374 -3.70 -11.51 -1.49
CA PHE A 374 -3.57 -10.38 -0.57
C PHE A 374 -4.92 -9.76 -0.24
N ARG A 375 -5.76 -9.51 -1.26
CA ARG A 375 -7.08 -8.92 -1.04
C ARG A 375 -7.98 -9.83 -0.19
N LEU A 376 -8.02 -11.13 -0.49
CA LEU A 376 -8.78 -12.08 0.31
C LEU A 376 -8.35 -12.02 1.79
N HIS A 377 -7.04 -12.05 2.05
CA HIS A 377 -6.52 -11.93 3.41
C HIS A 377 -6.83 -10.57 4.05
N TRP A 378 -6.78 -9.49 3.29
CA TRP A 378 -7.13 -8.15 3.76
C TRP A 378 -8.61 -8.08 4.20
N ASP A 379 -9.51 -8.61 3.37
CA ASP A 379 -10.94 -8.62 3.66
C ASP A 379 -11.26 -9.51 4.87
N LEU A 380 -10.59 -10.67 5.01
CA LEU A 380 -10.71 -11.52 6.20
C LEU A 380 -10.22 -10.82 7.48
N GLN A 381 -9.06 -10.17 7.44
CA GLN A 381 -8.54 -9.43 8.59
C GLN A 381 -9.42 -8.24 8.96
N ALA A 382 -9.91 -7.47 7.98
CA ALA A 382 -10.82 -6.36 8.23
C ALA A 382 -12.11 -6.81 8.92
N ASN A 383 -12.62 -8.00 8.57
CA ASN A 383 -13.80 -8.58 9.23
C ASN A 383 -13.49 -9.10 10.64
N ASN A 384 -12.31 -9.66 10.89
CA ASN A 384 -11.92 -10.17 12.21
C ASN A 384 -11.62 -9.04 13.22
N LEU A 385 -11.04 -7.92 12.77
CA LEU A 385 -10.68 -6.79 13.65
C LEU A 385 -11.87 -6.14 14.37
N TYR A 386 -13.12 -6.41 13.96
CA TYR A 386 -14.33 -5.84 14.56
C TYR A 386 -15.37 -6.89 14.97
N ALA A 387 -15.07 -8.20 14.85
CA ALA A 387 -15.97 -9.25 15.30
C ALA A 387 -16.01 -9.35 16.85
N ASP A 388 -14.87 -9.12 17.50
CA ASP A 388 -14.75 -9.24 18.96
C ASP A 388 -15.36 -8.03 19.73
N ASP A 389 -15.36 -6.84 19.12
CA ASP A 389 -15.88 -5.61 19.74
C ASP A 389 -17.41 -5.54 19.82
N VAL A 390 -18.14 -6.40 19.07
CA VAL A 390 -19.61 -6.42 19.08
C VAL A 390 -20.17 -7.37 20.15
N THR A 391 -19.34 -8.26 20.70
CA THR A 391 -19.79 -9.26 21.70
C THR A 391 -19.63 -8.84 23.17
N SER A 392 -19.07 -7.67 23.48
CA SER A 392 -18.77 -7.30 24.87
C SER A 392 -19.80 -6.42 25.59
N ASN A 393 -21.01 -6.23 25.05
CA ASN A 393 -22.09 -5.51 25.75
C ASN A 393 -23.38 -6.33 25.73
N GLY A 394 -23.63 -7.07 26.82
CA GLY A 394 -24.90 -7.76 27.06
C GLY A 394 -24.84 -8.83 28.15
N ASP A 395 -24.99 -8.39 29.40
CA ASP A 395 -25.67 -9.03 30.54
C ASP A 395 -25.42 -10.50 30.93
N SER A 396 -24.87 -10.61 32.15
CA SER A 396 -25.20 -11.51 33.27
C SER A 396 -25.99 -12.82 33.06
N GLU A 397 -25.37 -13.88 33.60
CA GLU A 397 -25.92 -15.09 34.24
C GLU A 397 -26.37 -16.31 33.38
N ARG A 398 -25.53 -17.36 33.51
CA ARG A 398 -25.83 -18.81 33.57
C ARG A 398 -26.87 -19.39 32.60
N GLU A 399 -26.36 -20.15 31.62
CA GLU A 399 -26.40 -21.62 31.66
C GLU A 399 -25.44 -22.23 30.62
N VAL A 400 -24.73 -23.27 31.04
CA VAL A 400 -23.75 -24.01 30.23
C VAL A 400 -24.51 -24.83 29.19
N GLY A 401 -24.63 -24.27 27.99
CA GLY A 401 -24.99 -25.00 26.78
C GLY A 401 -23.87 -24.85 25.77
N THR A 402 -23.29 -25.96 25.33
CA THR A 402 -22.36 -26.03 24.20
C THR A 402 -22.91 -25.22 23.02
N LYS A 403 -22.41 -24.00 22.84
CA LYS A 403 -22.82 -23.11 21.74
C LYS A 403 -21.91 -23.33 20.54
N ARG A 404 -22.56 -23.80 19.48
CA ARG A 404 -22.08 -24.03 18.12
C ARG A 404 -21.13 -22.92 17.65
N THR A 405 -20.06 -23.34 16.97
CA THR A 405 -19.28 -22.54 16.03
C THR A 405 -20.21 -21.60 15.26
N PRO A 406 -19.87 -20.31 15.08
CA PRO A 406 -20.68 -19.43 14.25
C PRO A 406 -20.65 -20.01 12.84
N ILE A 407 -21.78 -20.59 12.44
CA ILE A 407 -22.08 -20.84 11.05
C ILE A 407 -22.14 -19.46 10.44
N VAL A 408 -21.06 -19.09 9.75
CA VAL A 408 -21.04 -18.00 8.79
C VAL A 408 -22.22 -18.26 7.86
N LYS A 409 -23.34 -17.56 8.06
CA LYS A 409 -24.32 -17.45 6.99
C LYS A 409 -23.59 -16.64 5.92
N PRO A 410 -23.26 -17.23 4.76
CA PRO A 410 -22.74 -16.45 3.66
C PRO A 410 -23.70 -15.28 3.48
N ARG A 411 -23.13 -14.07 3.36
CA ARG A 411 -23.89 -12.91 2.89
C ARG A 411 -24.68 -13.42 1.70
N ALA A 412 -26.00 -13.32 1.75
CA ALA A 412 -26.83 -13.55 0.59
C ALA A 412 -26.45 -12.46 -0.42
N ALA A 413 -25.36 -12.69 -1.16
CA ALA A 413 -25.27 -12.20 -2.51
C ALA A 413 -26.56 -12.71 -3.15
N ARG A 414 -27.40 -11.78 -3.61
CA ARG A 414 -28.29 -12.10 -4.72
C ARG A 414 -27.36 -12.41 -5.89
N VAL A 415 -26.83 -13.63 -5.88
CA VAL A 415 -26.29 -14.27 -7.06
C VAL A 415 -27.54 -14.54 -7.87
N GLY A 416 -27.85 -13.64 -8.79
CA GLY A 416 -28.63 -14.03 -9.95
C GLY A 416 -27.88 -15.20 -10.56
N GLN A 417 -28.40 -16.41 -10.36
CA GLN A 417 -27.84 -17.64 -10.88
C GLN A 417 -27.95 -17.55 -12.40
N THR A 418 -26.88 -17.15 -13.06
CA THR A 418 -26.82 -17.16 -14.52
C THR A 418 -26.36 -18.54 -14.95
N LYS A 419 -27.32 -19.38 -15.33
CA LYS A 419 -27.07 -20.67 -15.97
C LYS A 419 -26.71 -20.43 -17.43
N ALA A 420 -25.75 -21.20 -17.96
CA ALA A 420 -25.40 -21.10 -19.37
C ALA A 420 -26.50 -21.77 -20.20
N ARG A 421 -27.14 -20.99 -21.09
CA ARG A 421 -28.17 -21.43 -22.02
C ARG A 421 -27.52 -21.98 -23.31
N MET A 422 -28.03 -23.09 -23.83
CA MET A 422 -27.71 -23.57 -25.17
C MET A 422 -29.00 -23.70 -25.98
N ASP A 423 -28.94 -23.21 -27.22
CA ASP A 423 -30.05 -23.25 -28.17
C ASP A 423 -30.36 -24.69 -28.58
N ARG A 424 -31.65 -25.03 -28.63
CA ARG A 424 -32.13 -26.37 -29.00
C ARG A 424 -32.04 -26.45 -30.53
N MET A 425 -30.88 -26.87 -31.05
CA MET A 425 -30.72 -27.17 -32.47
C MET A 425 -31.81 -28.15 -32.90
N ARG A 426 -32.83 -27.64 -33.60
CA ARG A 426 -33.80 -28.47 -34.33
C ARG A 426 -33.04 -29.13 -35.46
N MET A 427 -32.76 -30.43 -35.30
CA MET A 427 -32.38 -31.26 -36.44
C MET A 427 -33.62 -31.37 -37.32
N SER A 428 -33.63 -30.65 -38.44
CA SER A 428 -34.54 -30.86 -39.56
C SER A 428 -33.93 -31.87 -40.53
#